data_AF-A0A1C6KBR1-F1
#
_entry.id   AF-A0A1C6KBR1-F1
#
_cell.length_a   1.000
_cell.length_b   1.000
_cell.length_c   1.000
_cell.angle_alpha   90.00
_cell.angle_beta   90.00
_cell.angle_gamma   90.00
#
_symmetry.space_group_name_H-M   'P 1'
#
loop_
_entity.id
_entity.type
_entity.pdbx_description
1 polymer ?
#
loop_
_entity_poly.entity_id
_entity_poly.type
_entity_poly.pdbx_seq_one_letter_code
_entity_poly.pdbx_strand_id
1 'polypeptide(L)'
;MSKKSEEKIIKETKYCKIKSQGKVGAGEYTYSIEKIYIKELKRYEVRFCVYKATRRGDETYIPRSLDVTELELIELIKESIREKVFSEEFIEMLKQEINQI
;
A
#
# COMPACT_ATOMS: atom_id res chain seq x y z
N MET A 1 27.16 13.88 -10.52
CA MET A 1 26.02 13.07 -10.98
C MET A 1 25.43 12.37 -9.76
N SER A 2 24.31 12.87 -9.25
CA SER A 2 23.67 12.36 -8.04
C SER A 2 23.24 10.91 -8.27
N LYS A 3 23.67 9.99 -7.39
CA LYS A 3 23.24 8.58 -7.42
C LYS A 3 21.71 8.57 -7.35
N LYS A 4 21.02 8.25 -8.45
CA LYS A 4 19.61 7.86 -8.41
C LYS A 4 19.54 6.66 -7.46
N SER A 5 19.02 6.86 -6.26
CA SER A 5 18.67 5.75 -5.38
C SER A 5 17.74 4.85 -6.19
N GLU A 6 18.18 3.63 -6.49
CA GLU A 6 17.35 2.66 -7.20
C GLU A 6 16.04 2.52 -6.42
N GLU A 7 14.94 2.98 -7.02
CA GLU A 7 13.63 2.91 -6.39
C GLU A 7 13.32 1.44 -6.10
N LYS A 8 13.27 1.04 -4.82
CA LYS A 8 12.94 -0.32 -4.38
C LYS A 8 11.65 -0.78 -5.06
N ILE A 9 11.69 -1.93 -5.74
CA ILE A 9 10.53 -2.60 -6.31
C ILE A 9 10.31 -3.86 -5.48
N ILE A 10 9.18 -3.94 -4.78
CA ILE A 10 8.78 -5.10 -4.00
C ILE A 10 8.35 -6.24 -4.92
N LYS A 11 7.55 -5.90 -5.93
CA LYS A 11 7.04 -6.85 -6.92
C LYS A 11 6.72 -6.12 -8.21
N GLU A 12 6.96 -6.78 -9.32
CA GLU A 12 6.61 -6.29 -10.65
C GLU A 12 5.67 -7.27 -11.34
N THR A 13 4.61 -6.74 -11.93
CA THR A 13 3.67 -7.49 -12.76
C THR A 13 3.67 -6.91 -14.18
N LYS A 14 2.93 -7.52 -15.10
CA LYS A 14 2.69 -6.92 -16.43
C LYS A 14 2.08 -5.52 -16.33
N TYR A 15 1.22 -5.28 -15.34
CA TYR A 15 0.43 -4.05 -15.19
C TYR A 15 1.16 -2.96 -14.40
N CYS A 16 1.76 -3.31 -13.25
CA CYS A 16 2.27 -2.32 -12.31
C CYS A 16 3.55 -2.77 -11.60
N LYS A 17 4.22 -1.80 -10.97
CA LYS A 17 5.34 -2.04 -10.03
C LYS A 17 4.89 -1.62 -8.63
N ILE A 18 4.99 -2.53 -7.65
CA ILE A 18 4.74 -2.21 -6.23
C ILE A 18 6.03 -1.61 -5.66
N LYS A 19 5.94 -0.38 -5.14
CA LYS A 19 7.10 0.36 -4.60
C LYS A 19 7.22 0.27 -3.08
N SER A 20 6.10 0.41 -2.41
CA SER A 20 5.97 0.30 -0.96
C SER A 20 4.62 -0.29 -0.62
N GLN A 21 4.53 -0.91 0.56
CA GLN A 21 3.37 -1.67 0.95
C GLN A 21 3.25 -1.71 2.47
N GLY A 22 2.15 -1.18 3.01
CA GLY A 22 1.72 -1.45 4.37
C GLY A 22 0.84 -2.70 4.40
N LYS A 23 1.02 -3.55 5.42
CA LYS A 23 0.22 -4.76 5.60
C LYS A 23 -0.21 -4.96 7.04
N VAL A 24 -1.45 -5.37 7.25
CA VAL A 24 -1.96 -5.82 8.55
C VAL A 24 -2.72 -7.12 8.30
N GLY A 25 -2.46 -8.14 9.12
CA GLY A 25 -3.15 -9.41 9.02
C GLY A 25 -2.67 -10.44 10.04
N ALA A 26 -3.61 -11.19 10.59
CA ALA A 26 -3.37 -12.41 11.35
C ALA A 26 -4.43 -13.44 10.94
N GLY A 27 -4.02 -14.52 10.28
CA GLY A 27 -4.92 -15.60 9.86
C GLY A 27 -5.03 -15.77 8.34
N GLU A 28 -6.26 -15.83 7.82
CA GLU A 28 -6.53 -16.21 6.42
C GLU A 28 -6.31 -15.06 5.42
N TYR A 29 -6.50 -13.81 5.84
CA TYR A 29 -6.40 -12.63 4.99
C TYR A 29 -5.38 -11.62 5.52
N THR A 30 -4.72 -10.95 4.58
CA THR A 30 -3.80 -9.85 4.83
C THR A 30 -4.28 -8.63 4.06
N TYR A 31 -4.59 -7.56 4.80
CA TYR A 31 -5.04 -6.29 4.25
C TYR A 31 -3.84 -5.42 3.92
N SER A 32 -3.92 -4.70 2.80
CA SER A 32 -2.78 -3.94 2.32
C SER A 32 -3.15 -2.63 1.64
N ILE A 33 -2.33 -1.61 1.88
CA ILE A 33 -2.29 -0.39 1.08
C ILE A 33 -0.93 -0.35 0.37
N GLU A 34 -0.96 -0.24 -0.95
CA GLU A 34 0.21 -0.29 -1.81
C GLU A 34 0.42 1.04 -2.51
N LYS A 35 1.68 1.47 -2.61
CA LYS A 35 2.09 2.46 -3.59
C LYS A 35 2.48 1.73 -4.86
N ILE A 36 1.73 1.94 -5.93
CA ILE A 36 1.95 1.26 -7.20
C ILE A 36 2.29 2.26 -8.29
N TYR A 37 3.17 1.88 -9.20
CA TYR A 37 3.40 2.58 -10.45
C TYR A 37 2.67 1.85 -11.57
N ILE A 38 1.69 2.50 -12.20
CA ILE A 38 0.98 1.97 -13.36
C ILE A 38 1.81 2.22 -14.61
N LYS A 39 2.22 1.15 -15.31
CA LYS A 39 3.15 1.25 -16.44
C LYS A 39 2.56 1.99 -17.63
N GLU A 40 1.30 1.68 -17.96
CA GLU A 40 0.60 2.26 -19.12
C GLU A 40 0.29 3.74 -18.90
N LEU A 41 -0.19 4.09 -17.70
CA LEU A 41 -0.57 5.46 -17.34
C LEU A 41 0.62 6.32 -16.86
N LYS A 42 1.79 5.69 -16.65
CA LYS A 42 3.03 6.31 -16.18
C LYS A 42 2.88 7.13 -14.89
N ARG A 43 1.99 6.72 -13.99
CA ARG A 43 1.68 7.44 -12.74
C ARG A 43 1.70 6.55 -11.52
N TYR A 44 1.89 7.17 -10.37
CA TYR A 44 1.74 6.51 -9.06
C TYR A 44 0.28 6.54 -8.62
N GLU A 45 -0.18 5.43 -8.05
CA GLU A 45 -1.50 5.30 -7.45
C GLU A 45 -1.37 4.63 -6.08
N VAL A 46 -2.37 4.86 -5.23
CA VAL A 46 -2.55 4.14 -3.97
C VAL A 46 -3.61 3.08 -4.20
N ARG A 47 -3.29 1.82 -3.91
CA ARG A 47 -4.23 0.70 -4.04
C ARG A 47 -4.52 0.10 -2.68
N PHE A 48 -5.80 -0.04 -2.37
CA PHE A 48 -6.30 -0.82 -1.25
C PHE A 48 -6.63 -2.22 -1.74
N CYS A 49 -6.10 -3.26 -1.09
CA CYS A 49 -6.27 -4.62 -1.55
C CYS A 49 -6.17 -5.68 -0.45
N VAL A 50 -6.57 -6.90 -0.82
CA VAL A 50 -6.59 -8.06 0.05
C VAL A 50 -5.72 -9.15 -0.54
N TYR A 51 -4.92 -9.76 0.31
CA TYR A 51 -4.21 -11.00 0.04
C TYR A 51 -4.81 -12.13 0.87
N LYS A 52 -4.76 -13.35 0.35
CA LYS A 52 -5.18 -14.56 1.07
C LYS A 52 -4.03 -15.52 1.21
N ALA A 53 -3.86 -16.04 2.43
CA ALA A 53 -2.90 -17.08 2.71
C ALA A 53 -3.25 -18.35 1.92
N THR A 54 -2.25 -18.92 1.28
CA THR A 54 -2.33 -20.20 0.61
C THR A 54 -1.96 -21.31 1.58
N ARG A 55 -2.38 -22.55 1.29
CA ARG A 55 -1.99 -23.73 2.09
C ARG A 55 -0.46 -23.94 2.19
N ARG A 56 0.33 -23.29 1.33
CA ARG A 56 1.79 -23.37 1.29
C ARG A 56 2.48 -22.29 2.12
N GLY A 57 1.73 -21.38 2.74
CA GLY A 57 2.26 -20.25 3.51
C GLY A 57 2.51 -18.98 2.69
N ASP A 58 2.43 -19.05 1.36
CA ASP A 58 2.49 -17.87 0.49
C ASP A 58 1.16 -17.10 0.48
N GLU A 59 1.17 -15.85 0.00
CA GLU A 59 -0.02 -15.02 -0.16
C GLU A 59 -0.41 -14.84 -1.63
N THR A 60 -1.71 -14.89 -1.93
CA THR A 60 -2.27 -14.59 -3.26
C THR A 60 -3.13 -13.34 -3.23
N TYR A 61 -2.88 -12.42 -4.17
CA TYR A 61 -3.71 -11.22 -4.35
C TYR A 61 -5.13 -11.59 -4.78
N ILE A 62 -6.13 -10.98 -4.13
CA ILE A 62 -7.54 -11.12 -4.48
C ILE A 62 -8.02 -9.81 -5.10
N PRO A 63 -8.57 -9.82 -6.34
CA PRO A 63 -9.11 -8.64 -7.00
C PRO A 63 -10.49 -8.28 -6.42
N ARG A 64 -10.52 -7.83 -5.17
CA ARG A 64 -11.71 -7.34 -4.47
C ARG A 64 -11.43 -6.03 -3.76
N SER A 65 -12.50 -5.30 -3.45
CA SER A 65 -12.43 -4.15 -2.54
C SER A 65 -11.93 -4.58 -1.17
N LEU A 66 -11.25 -3.64 -0.51
CA LEU A 66 -10.87 -3.77 0.90
C LEU A 66 -12.04 -3.31 1.77
N ASP A 67 -12.52 -4.19 2.64
CA ASP A 67 -13.56 -3.89 3.62
C ASP A 67 -12.94 -4.10 5.01
N VAL A 68 -12.90 -3.06 5.82
CA VAL A 68 -12.28 -3.04 7.15
C VAL A 68 -13.06 -2.14 8.09
N THR A 69 -13.00 -2.44 9.39
CA THR A 69 -13.47 -1.54 10.44
C THR A 69 -12.57 -0.30 10.55
N GLU A 70 -13.03 0.74 11.25
CA GLU A 70 -12.20 1.94 11.50
C GLU A 70 -10.91 1.62 12.27
N LEU A 71 -10.96 0.66 13.21
CA LEU A 71 -9.81 0.21 13.98
C LEU A 71 -8.75 -0.48 13.09
N GLU A 72 -9.20 -1.38 12.22
CA GLU A 72 -8.29 -2.04 11.26
C GLU A 72 -7.74 -1.04 10.24
N LEU A 73 -8.56 -0.08 9.80
CA LEU A 73 -8.14 0.97 8.88
C LEU A 73 -7.04 1.84 9.49
N ILE A 74 -7.18 2.29 10.75
CA ILE A 74 -6.15 3.12 11.38
C ILE A 74 -4.85 2.34 11.61
N GLU A 75 -4.92 1.05 11.94
CA GLU A 75 -3.73 0.19 12.03
C GLU A 75 -3.04 0.05 10.66
N LEU A 76 -3.82 -0.15 9.61
CA LEU A 76 -3.28 -0.28 8.26
C LEU A 76 -2.67 1.03 7.76
N ILE A 77 -3.28 2.17 8.07
CA ILE A 77 -2.71 3.49 7.78
C ILE A 77 -1.39 3.69 8.54
N LYS A 78 -1.32 3.32 9.83
CA LYS A 78 -0.08 3.40 10.62
C LYS A 78 1.05 2.60 9.97
N GLU A 79 0.79 1.37 9.56
CA GLU A 79 1.80 0.55 8.89
C GLU A 79 2.20 1.14 7.53
N SER A 80 1.24 1.67 6.79
CA SER A 80 1.47 2.27 5.48
C SER A 80 2.30 3.56 5.54
N ILE A 81 2.15 4.35 6.61
CA ILE A 81 3.02 5.50 6.89
C ILE A 81 4.44 5.02 7.19
N ARG A 82 4.61 4.00 8.04
CA ARG A 82 5.92 3.43 8.38
C ARG A 82 6.66 2.92 7.13
N GLU A 83 5.94 2.23 6.26
CA GLU A 83 6.46 1.67 5.00
C GLU A 83 6.55 2.69 3.86
N LYS A 84 6.28 3.98 4.12
CA LYS A 84 6.39 5.08 3.14
C LYS A 84 5.54 4.84 1.88
N VAL A 85 4.32 4.33 2.07
CA VAL A 85 3.30 4.23 1.03
C VAL A 85 2.86 5.63 0.58
N PHE A 86 2.62 6.50 1.55
CA PHE A 86 2.24 7.88 1.32
C PHE A 86 3.47 8.80 1.22
N SER A 87 3.37 9.86 0.41
CA SER A 87 4.38 10.92 0.43
C SER A 87 4.24 11.79 1.68
N GLU A 88 5.33 12.42 2.09
CA GLU A 88 5.33 13.39 3.19
C GLU A 88 4.36 14.55 2.90
N GLU A 89 4.31 15.01 1.64
CA GLU A 89 3.37 16.02 1.16
C GLU A 89 1.91 15.59 1.36
N PHE A 90 1.56 14.34 1.01
CA PHE A 90 0.21 13.83 1.24
C PHE A 90 -0.15 13.78 2.72
N ILE A 91 0.78 13.34 3.57
CA ILE A 91 0.55 13.29 5.02
C ILE A 91 0.30 14.69 5.59
N GLU A 92 1.03 15.69 5.11
CA GLU A 92 0.84 17.07 5.55
C GLU A 92 -0.52 17.63 5.10
N MET A 93 -0.92 17.41 3.85
CA MET A 93 -2.27 17.76 3.38
C MET A 93 -3.35 17.07 4.22
N LEU A 94 -3.19 15.78 4.52
CA LEU A 94 -4.15 15.04 5.33
C LEU A 94 -4.28 15.59 6.77
N LYS A 95 -3.17 15.97 7.40
CA LYS A 95 -3.19 16.60 8.73
C LYS A 95 -3.96 17.92 8.73
N GLN A 96 -3.78 18.73 7.67
CA GLN A 96 -4.50 19.99 7.53
C GLN A 96 -6.00 19.77 7.44
N GLU A 97 -6.45 18.77 6.69
CA GLU A 97 -7.89 18.43 6.61
C GLU A 97 -8.43 17.90 7.94
N ILE A 98 -7.68 17.06 8.67
CA ILE A 98 -8.12 16.51 9.96
C ILE A 98 -8.20 17.61 11.04
N ASN A 99 -7.25 18.55 11.07
CA ASN A 99 -7.20 19.62 12.07
C ASN A 99 -8.24 20.73 11.84
N GLN A 100 -8.97 20.71 10.73
CA GLN A 100 -10.05 21.66 10.43
C GLN A 100 -11.38 21.27 11.11
N ILE A 101 -11.48 20.07 11.66
CA ILE A 101 -12.64 19.54 12.39
C ILE A 101 -12.51 19.89 13.87
#